data_AF-A0ABD3ADP8-F1
#
_entry.id   AF-A0ABD3ADP8-F1
#
_cell.length_a   1.000
_cell.length_b   1.000
_cell.length_c   1.000
_cell.angle_alpha   90.00
_cell.angle_beta   90.00
_cell.angle_gamma   90.00
#
_symmetry.space_group_name_H-M   'P 1'
#
loop_
_entity.id
_entity.type
_entity.pdbx_description
1 polymer ?
#
loop_
_entity_poly.entity_id
_entity_poly.type
_entity_poly.pdbx_seq_one_letter_code
_entity_poly.pdbx_strand_id
1 'polypeptide(L)'
;MEVEVKLRLPDSKSHQLLSTILSPFHLKTYLQENIFFDGPNTELSTNLAALRLRFYDLDSQCVLSLKSKPTITNGISRIQEEEEPLDPTIGRACVAEPWKLLLMADSHSSSSSRIMKRVREEYGVDEKKGLVCLGGFRNVRAIYEWNGLKLELDETLYKFGTCYEIECETSEPERAKILVEELLKNNGIQYSYSKSNKFAIFLSGKLPE
;
A
#
# COMPACT_ATOMS: atom_id res chain seq x y z
N MET A 1 14.49 -1.85 -3.07
CA MET A 1 13.93 -0.54 -2.68
C MET A 1 12.93 -0.19 -3.74
N GLU A 2 11.66 -0.10 -3.37
CA GLU A 2 10.56 0.34 -4.24
C GLU A 2 10.67 1.87 -4.39
N VAL A 3 10.47 2.35 -5.62
CA VAL A 3 10.50 3.78 -5.96
C VAL A 3 9.30 4.09 -6.86
N GLU A 4 8.47 5.02 -6.44
CA GLU A 4 7.23 5.37 -7.14
C GLU A 4 7.02 6.88 -7.20
N VAL A 5 6.44 7.35 -8.30
CA VAL A 5 5.77 8.65 -8.36
C VAL A 5 4.43 8.52 -7.65
N LYS A 6 4.05 9.50 -6.83
CA LYS A 6 2.82 9.49 -6.03
C LYS A 6 2.18 10.88 -6.00
N LEU A 7 1.10 11.04 -6.75
CA LEU A 7 0.35 12.29 -6.87
C LEU A 7 -1.07 12.11 -6.35
N ARG A 8 -1.58 13.11 -5.65
CA ARG A 8 -2.94 13.13 -5.12
C ARG A 8 -3.86 13.92 -6.04
N LEU A 9 -5.03 13.34 -6.33
CA LEU A 9 -6.12 14.00 -7.02
C LEU A 9 -7.08 14.61 -5.99
N PRO A 10 -7.66 15.78 -6.25
CA PRO A 10 -8.44 16.51 -5.24
C PRO A 10 -9.79 15.87 -4.94
N ASP A 11 -10.41 15.22 -5.92
CA ASP A 11 -11.79 14.75 -5.83
C ASP A 11 -12.12 13.61 -6.81
N SER A 12 -13.32 13.06 -6.65
CA SER A 12 -13.85 11.99 -7.52
C SER A 12 -14.04 12.43 -8.96
N LYS A 13 -14.26 13.73 -9.24
CA LYS A 13 -14.45 14.23 -10.61
C LYS A 13 -13.13 14.16 -11.37
N SER A 14 -12.05 14.57 -10.72
CA SER A 14 -10.68 14.52 -11.23
C SER A 14 -10.24 13.07 -11.47
N HIS A 15 -10.55 12.18 -10.51
CA HIS A 15 -10.33 10.75 -10.65
C HIS A 15 -11.11 10.15 -11.84
N GLN A 16 -12.41 10.44 -11.95
CA GLN A 16 -13.26 9.94 -13.04
C GLN A 16 -12.80 10.45 -14.42
N LEU A 17 -12.42 11.73 -14.51
CA LEU A 17 -11.90 12.31 -15.74
C LEU A 17 -10.61 11.60 -16.17
N LEU A 18 -9.67 11.39 -15.24
CA LEU A 18 -8.42 10.69 -15.52
C LEU A 18 -8.66 9.24 -15.94
N SER A 19 -9.56 8.53 -15.25
CA SER A 19 -9.95 7.17 -15.65
C SER A 19 -10.55 7.13 -17.06
N THR A 20 -11.34 8.13 -17.43
CA THR A 20 -11.92 8.24 -18.78
C THR A 20 -10.83 8.43 -19.84
N ILE A 21 -9.88 9.33 -19.58
CA ILE A 21 -8.73 9.61 -20.47
C ILE A 21 -7.86 8.36 -20.64
N LEU A 22 -7.61 7.63 -19.55
CA LEU A 22 -6.77 6.44 -19.56
C LEU A 22 -7.50 5.17 -20.02
N SER A 23 -8.81 5.21 -20.23
CA SER A 23 -9.62 4.03 -20.59
C SER A 23 -9.10 3.22 -21.79
N PRO A 24 -8.51 3.81 -22.86
CA PRO A 24 -7.93 3.02 -23.96
C PRO A 24 -6.71 2.18 -23.57
N PHE A 25 -6.10 2.49 -22.42
CA PHE A 25 -4.87 1.89 -21.91
C PHE A 25 -5.13 0.97 -20.72
N HIS A 26 -6.40 0.71 -20.38
CA HIS A 26 -6.77 -0.09 -19.22
C HIS A 26 -6.33 -1.54 -19.37
N LEU A 27 -5.68 -2.06 -18.33
CA LEU A 27 -5.29 -3.46 -18.27
C LEU A 27 -6.21 -4.26 -17.35
N LYS A 28 -6.38 -3.79 -16.11
CA LYS A 28 -7.15 -4.51 -15.09
C LYS A 28 -7.54 -3.59 -13.94
N THR A 29 -8.61 -3.94 -13.25
CA THR A 29 -9.00 -3.32 -11.97
C THR A 29 -8.95 -4.36 -10.87
N TYR A 30 -8.36 -4.01 -9.73
CA TYR A 30 -8.27 -4.83 -8.53
C TYR A 30 -9.08 -4.23 -7.39
N LEU A 31 -9.80 -5.08 -6.67
CA LEU A 31 -10.39 -4.74 -5.37
C LEU A 31 -9.44 -5.21 -4.27
N GLN A 32 -8.91 -4.27 -3.51
CA GLN A 32 -7.94 -4.55 -2.46
C GLN A 32 -8.54 -4.27 -1.07
N GLU A 33 -8.28 -5.16 -0.13
CA GLU A 33 -8.47 -4.91 1.30
C GLU A 33 -7.11 -4.95 1.99
N ASN A 34 -6.70 -3.84 2.60
CA ASN A 34 -5.41 -3.69 3.26
C ASN A 34 -5.63 -3.72 4.76
N ILE A 35 -5.16 -4.77 5.44
CA ILE A 35 -5.24 -4.95 6.89
C ILE A 35 -3.84 -4.85 7.50
N PHE A 36 -3.70 -4.07 8.56
CA PHE A 36 -2.41 -3.76 9.17
C PHE A 36 -2.29 -4.33 10.57
N PHE A 37 -1.05 -4.61 10.94
CA PHE A 37 -0.68 -5.18 12.22
C PHE A 37 0.48 -4.42 12.83
N ASP A 38 0.52 -4.38 14.16
CA ASP A 38 1.62 -3.82 14.92
C ASP A 38 1.76 -4.58 16.24
N GLY A 39 2.84 -4.35 16.98
CA GLY A 39 2.91 -4.75 18.37
C GLY A 39 2.02 -3.87 19.25
N PRO A 40 1.67 -4.32 20.46
CA PRO A 40 0.77 -3.61 21.36
C PRO A 40 1.29 -2.23 21.80
N ASN A 41 2.59 -1.97 21.66
CA ASN A 41 3.22 -0.69 22.01
C ASN A 41 3.72 0.07 20.76
N THR A 42 3.14 -0.18 19.58
CA THR A 42 3.49 0.51 18.32
C THR A 42 4.93 0.27 17.88
N GLU A 43 5.46 -0.93 18.13
CA GLU A 43 6.84 -1.33 17.86
C GLU A 43 7.24 -1.12 16.40
N LEU A 44 6.37 -1.43 15.44
CA LEU A 44 6.62 -1.24 14.01
C LEU A 44 6.45 0.22 13.60
N SER A 45 5.30 0.83 13.93
CA SER A 45 4.99 2.19 13.44
C SER A 45 5.94 3.26 14.03
N THR A 46 6.38 3.11 15.28
CA THR A 46 7.42 3.97 15.88
C THR A 46 8.76 3.86 15.14
N ASN A 47 9.05 2.69 14.55
CA ASN A 47 10.24 2.44 13.73
C ASN A 47 9.98 2.67 12.22
N LEU A 48 8.92 3.39 11.87
CA LEU A 48 8.52 3.69 10.50
C LEU A 48 8.38 2.42 9.64
N ALA A 49 7.83 1.36 10.23
CA ALA A 49 7.52 0.10 9.58
C ALA A 49 6.01 -0.19 9.61
N ALA A 50 5.53 -0.87 8.58
CA ALA A 50 4.14 -1.28 8.43
C ALA A 50 4.10 -2.73 7.96
N LEU A 51 3.55 -3.61 8.81
CA LEU A 51 3.21 -4.97 8.47
C LEU A 51 1.77 -5.01 7.96
N ARG A 52 1.56 -5.60 6.79
CA ARG A 52 0.25 -5.59 6.12
C ARG A 52 -0.04 -6.94 5.49
N LEU A 53 -1.28 -7.39 5.64
CA LEU A 53 -1.91 -8.36 4.76
C LEU A 53 -2.80 -7.62 3.76
N ARG A 54 -2.60 -7.88 2.47
CA ARG A 54 -3.44 -7.36 1.39
C ARG A 54 -4.20 -8.51 0.75
N PHE A 55 -5.52 -8.44 0.75
CA PHE A 55 -6.40 -9.37 0.04
C PHE A 55 -6.86 -8.76 -1.28
N TYR A 56 -6.94 -9.57 -2.32
CA TYR A 56 -7.39 -9.16 -3.66
C TYR A 56 -8.68 -9.88 -4.05
N ASP A 57 -9.60 -9.16 -4.68
CA ASP A 57 -10.77 -9.67 -5.39
C ASP A 57 -11.53 -10.76 -4.61
N LEU A 58 -11.99 -10.40 -3.40
CA LEU A 58 -12.70 -11.31 -2.48
C LEU A 58 -11.89 -12.57 -2.13
N ASP A 59 -10.66 -12.38 -1.67
CA ASP A 59 -9.74 -13.43 -1.19
C ASP A 59 -9.21 -14.37 -2.27
N SER A 60 -9.23 -13.95 -3.53
CA SER A 60 -8.57 -14.68 -4.61
C SER A 60 -7.04 -14.79 -4.41
N GLN A 61 -6.44 -13.80 -3.75
CA GLN A 61 -5.02 -13.74 -3.43
C GLN A 61 -4.81 -13.00 -2.10
N CYS A 62 -3.75 -13.35 -1.39
CA CYS A 62 -3.28 -12.65 -0.20
C CYS A 62 -1.78 -12.44 -0.27
N VAL A 63 -1.33 -11.24 0.10
CA VAL A 63 0.09 -10.86 0.13
C VAL A 63 0.43 -10.33 1.52
N LEU A 64 1.43 -10.91 2.14
CA LEU A 64 2.08 -10.38 3.33
C LEU A 64 3.18 -9.42 2.88
N SER A 65 3.19 -8.20 3.42
CA SER A 65 4.20 -7.19 3.09
C SER A 65 4.73 -6.51 4.34
N LEU A 66 6.04 -6.26 4.37
CA LEU A 66 6.70 -5.38 5.33
C LEU A 66 7.32 -4.20 4.59
N LYS A 67 6.72 -3.02 4.78
CA LYS A 67 7.20 -1.75 4.25
C LYS A 67 7.91 -0.99 5.38
N SER A 68 9.12 -0.48 5.14
CA SER A 68 9.92 0.22 6.17
C SER A 68 10.74 1.38 5.61
N LYS A 69 11.07 2.33 6.50
CA LYS A 69 11.89 3.53 6.20
C LYS A 69 11.37 4.34 5.00
N PRO A 70 10.06 4.68 4.95
CA PRO A 70 9.50 5.48 3.88
C PRO A 70 10.14 6.87 3.83
N THR A 71 10.42 7.35 2.63
CA THR A 71 10.72 8.76 2.37
C THR A 71 9.85 9.24 1.21
N ILE A 72 9.24 10.41 1.34
CA ILE A 72 8.46 11.02 0.26
C ILE A 72 8.90 12.46 0.11
N THR A 73 9.43 12.79 -1.06
CA THR A 73 9.92 14.13 -1.38
C THR A 73 9.55 14.48 -2.81
N ASN A 74 8.92 15.64 -3.02
CA ASN A 74 8.55 16.16 -4.34
C ASN A 74 7.78 15.15 -5.22
N GLY A 75 6.83 14.45 -4.62
CA GLY A 75 5.97 13.47 -5.31
C GLY A 75 6.66 12.15 -5.65
N ILE A 76 7.87 11.89 -5.11
CA ILE A 76 8.57 10.61 -5.28
C ILE A 76 8.70 9.94 -3.92
N SER A 77 8.10 8.76 -3.82
CA SER A 77 8.16 7.87 -2.66
C SER A 77 9.26 6.83 -2.86
N ARG A 78 10.03 6.56 -1.80
CA ARG A 78 11.03 5.49 -1.74
C ARG A 78 10.84 4.72 -0.47
N ILE A 79 10.80 3.40 -0.58
CA ILE A 79 10.55 2.52 0.58
C ILE A 79 11.29 1.20 0.46
N GLN A 80 11.67 0.65 1.61
CA GLN A 80 12.15 -0.73 1.67
C GLN A 80 10.94 -1.63 1.82
N GLU A 81 10.70 -2.48 0.83
CA GLU A 81 9.60 -3.42 0.84
C GLU A 81 10.09 -4.84 0.59
N GLU A 82 9.53 -5.76 1.33
CA GLU A 82 9.52 -7.18 1.05
C GLU A 82 8.06 -7.64 1.02
N GLU A 83 7.71 -8.44 0.01
CA GLU A 83 6.39 -9.06 -0.14
C GLU A 83 6.54 -10.57 -0.29
N GLU A 84 5.60 -11.32 0.31
CA GLU A 84 5.50 -12.77 0.21
C GLU A 84 4.05 -13.15 -0.06
N PRO A 85 3.77 -14.07 -1.00
CA PRO A 85 2.44 -14.61 -1.16
C PRO A 85 2.05 -15.41 0.09
N LEU A 86 0.79 -15.26 0.52
CA LEU A 86 0.22 -16.02 1.61
C LEU A 86 -1.09 -16.68 1.14
N ASP A 87 -1.37 -17.89 1.61
CA ASP A 87 -2.68 -18.49 1.38
C ASP A 87 -3.78 -17.60 2.00
N PRO A 88 -4.82 -17.21 1.24
CA PRO A 88 -5.86 -16.32 1.74
C PRO A 88 -6.58 -16.84 2.99
N THR A 89 -6.79 -18.15 3.11
CA THR A 89 -7.42 -18.77 4.29
C THR A 89 -6.55 -18.59 5.51
N ILE A 90 -5.24 -18.81 5.36
CA ILE A 90 -4.25 -18.55 6.42
C ILE A 90 -4.25 -17.06 6.77
N GLY A 91 -4.21 -16.17 5.78
CA GLY A 91 -4.29 -14.72 5.98
C GLY A 91 -5.53 -14.32 6.78
N ARG A 92 -6.71 -14.85 6.46
CA ARG A 92 -7.95 -14.59 7.21
C ARG A 92 -7.89 -15.12 8.65
N ALA A 93 -7.31 -16.31 8.84
CA ALA A 93 -7.08 -16.84 10.17
C ALA A 93 -6.15 -15.93 11.01
N CYS A 94 -5.13 -15.33 10.39
CA CYS A 94 -4.25 -14.34 11.01
C CYS A 94 -4.96 -13.02 11.32
N VAL A 95 -5.89 -12.57 10.49
CA VAL A 95 -6.71 -11.38 10.81
C VAL A 95 -7.58 -11.62 12.04
N ALA A 96 -8.20 -12.80 12.13
CA ALA A 96 -9.01 -13.18 13.28
C ALA A 96 -8.17 -13.40 14.55
N GLU A 97 -6.97 -13.96 14.39
CA GLU A 97 -6.06 -14.32 15.48
C GLU A 97 -4.62 -13.91 15.13
N PRO A 98 -4.23 -12.63 15.40
CA PRO A 98 -2.96 -12.06 14.95
C PRO A 98 -1.70 -12.82 15.38
N TRP A 99 -1.76 -13.53 16.51
CA TRP A 99 -0.66 -14.36 17.01
C TRP A 99 -0.23 -15.45 16.02
N LYS A 100 -1.12 -15.89 15.11
CA LYS A 100 -0.81 -16.91 14.09
C LYS A 100 0.26 -16.45 13.10
N LEU A 101 0.42 -15.14 12.86
CA LEU A 101 1.53 -14.63 12.04
C LEU A 101 2.89 -14.90 12.70
N LEU A 102 2.95 -14.90 14.03
CA LEU A 102 4.21 -15.09 14.76
C LEU A 102 4.74 -16.52 14.63
N LEU A 103 3.85 -17.50 14.48
CA LEU A 103 4.22 -18.91 14.22
C LEU A 103 4.99 -19.08 12.90
N MET A 104 4.83 -18.14 11.96
CA MET A 104 5.54 -18.17 10.68
C MET A 104 6.98 -17.67 10.80
N ALA A 105 7.39 -17.08 11.93
CA ALA A 105 8.77 -16.63 12.10
C ALA A 105 9.76 -17.80 12.30
N ASP A 106 9.29 -19.01 12.58
CA ASP A 106 10.14 -20.14 12.93
C ASP A 106 10.73 -20.88 11.72
N SER A 107 12.07 -20.88 11.66
CA SER A 107 12.89 -21.43 10.57
C SER A 107 12.76 -22.95 10.37
N HIS A 108 12.13 -23.67 11.31
CA HIS A 108 11.95 -25.12 11.24
C HIS A 108 10.57 -25.54 10.71
N SER A 109 9.71 -24.57 10.41
CA SER A 109 8.39 -24.81 9.81
C SER A 109 8.48 -24.76 8.28
N SER A 110 7.77 -25.65 7.60
CA SER A 110 7.55 -25.59 6.15
C SER A 110 6.80 -24.33 5.69
N SER A 111 6.28 -23.54 6.64
CA SER A 111 5.55 -22.29 6.42
C SER A 111 6.31 -21.07 6.97
N SER A 112 7.65 -21.13 7.04
CA SER A 112 8.47 -20.03 7.54
C SER A 112 8.40 -18.81 6.59
N SER A 113 8.06 -17.64 7.14
CA SER A 113 8.08 -16.35 6.46
C SER A 113 9.34 -15.57 6.82
N ARG A 114 10.06 -15.09 5.80
CA ARG A 114 11.24 -14.24 6.01
C ARG A 114 10.82 -12.87 6.53
N ILE A 115 9.69 -12.34 6.08
CA ILE A 115 9.09 -11.13 6.63
C ILE A 115 8.84 -11.28 8.14
N MET A 116 8.18 -12.35 8.59
CA MET A 116 7.89 -12.52 10.01
C MET A 116 9.15 -12.76 10.85
N LYS A 117 10.16 -13.41 10.28
CA LYS A 117 11.49 -13.50 10.90
C LYS A 117 12.10 -12.11 11.12
N ARG A 118 12.06 -11.22 10.11
CA ARG A 118 12.52 -9.83 10.25
C ARG A 118 11.71 -9.04 11.27
N VAL A 119 10.38 -9.19 11.29
CA VAL A 119 9.51 -8.57 12.31
C VAL A 119 9.98 -8.93 13.72
N ARG A 120 10.28 -10.21 13.96
CA ARG A 120 10.78 -10.68 15.25
C ARG A 120 12.19 -10.16 15.56
N GLU A 121 13.12 -10.28 14.62
CA GLU A 121 14.54 -9.99 14.84
C GLU A 121 14.87 -8.50 14.87
N GLU A 122 14.25 -7.70 13.99
CA GLU A 122 14.55 -6.26 13.84
C GLU A 122 13.70 -5.38 14.75
N TYR A 123 12.46 -5.79 15.05
CA TYR A 123 11.51 -4.98 15.81
C TYR A 123 11.16 -5.59 17.18
N GLY A 124 11.66 -6.80 17.46
CA GLY A 124 11.47 -7.47 18.75
C GLY A 124 10.02 -7.83 19.02
N VAL A 125 9.20 -8.05 17.99
CA VAL A 125 7.80 -8.50 18.13
C VAL A 125 7.78 -10.03 18.06
N ASP A 126 7.59 -10.67 19.21
CA ASP A 126 7.60 -12.12 19.37
C ASP A 126 6.31 -12.62 20.05
N GLU A 127 6.20 -13.93 20.27
CA GLU A 127 5.03 -14.56 20.90
C GLU A 127 4.71 -14.00 22.29
N LYS A 128 5.71 -13.49 23.03
CA LYS A 128 5.50 -12.94 24.37
C LYS A 128 4.87 -11.56 24.33
N LYS A 129 5.27 -10.73 23.36
CA LYS A 129 4.66 -9.41 23.14
C LYS A 129 3.33 -9.51 22.42
N GLY A 130 3.22 -10.45 21.49
CA GLY A 130 2.06 -10.60 20.64
C GLY A 130 2.00 -9.55 19.53
N LEU A 131 0.95 -9.68 18.72
CA LEU A 131 0.63 -8.80 17.62
C LEU A 131 -0.84 -8.38 17.76
N VAL A 132 -1.16 -7.15 17.36
CA VAL A 132 -2.54 -6.67 17.31
C VAL A 132 -2.94 -6.33 15.88
N CYS A 133 -4.19 -6.60 15.53
CA CYS A 133 -4.78 -6.14 14.28
C CYS A 133 -5.26 -4.70 14.45
N LEU A 134 -4.71 -3.78 13.66
CA LEU A 134 -5.10 -2.38 13.68
C LEU A 134 -6.39 -2.12 12.90
N GLY A 135 -6.88 -3.13 12.16
CA GLY A 135 -7.89 -2.96 11.13
C GLY A 135 -7.27 -2.48 9.82
N GLY A 136 -8.07 -1.79 9.01
CA GLY A 136 -7.63 -1.45 7.65
C GLY A 136 -8.63 -0.66 6.84
N PHE A 137 -8.38 -0.64 5.52
CA PHE A 137 -9.16 0.10 4.54
C PHE A 137 -9.23 -0.64 3.20
N ARG A 138 -10.17 -0.24 2.35
CA ARG A 138 -10.32 -0.77 1.00
C ARG A 138 -9.69 0.16 -0.02
N ASN A 139 -9.24 -0.38 -1.13
CA ASN A 139 -8.71 0.38 -2.26
C ASN A 139 -9.18 -0.26 -3.58
N VAL A 140 -9.72 0.54 -4.49
CA VAL A 140 -9.95 0.13 -5.87
C VAL A 140 -8.77 0.65 -6.68
N ARG A 141 -8.06 -0.26 -7.35
CA ARG A 141 -6.87 0.08 -8.15
C ARG A 141 -7.10 -0.28 -9.60
N ALA A 142 -7.13 0.72 -10.48
CA ALA A 142 -7.12 0.51 -11.92
C ALA A 142 -5.68 0.64 -12.45
N ILE A 143 -5.25 -0.36 -13.21
CA ILE A 143 -3.92 -0.44 -13.82
C ILE A 143 -4.03 -0.07 -15.29
N TYR A 144 -3.13 0.81 -15.74
CA TYR A 144 -3.05 1.26 -17.13
C TYR A 144 -1.62 1.14 -17.67
N GLU A 145 -1.48 0.82 -18.95
CA GLU A 145 -0.20 0.85 -19.65
C GLU A 145 -0.18 2.02 -20.64
N TRP A 146 0.42 3.13 -20.21
CA TRP A 146 0.38 4.39 -20.94
C TRP A 146 1.79 4.93 -21.14
N ASN A 147 2.16 5.20 -22.40
CA ASN A 147 3.44 5.80 -22.76
C ASN A 147 4.67 5.05 -22.19
N GLY A 148 4.59 3.70 -22.17
CA GLY A 148 5.62 2.83 -21.60
C GLY A 148 5.71 2.86 -20.07
N LEU A 149 4.74 3.48 -19.39
CA LEU A 149 4.60 3.50 -17.93
C LEU A 149 3.44 2.60 -17.50
N LYS A 150 3.59 1.97 -16.34
CA LYS A 150 2.49 1.30 -15.64
C LYS A 150 1.92 2.24 -14.59
N LEU A 151 0.75 2.80 -14.87
CA LEU A 151 0.05 3.72 -13.98
C LEU A 151 -0.94 2.96 -13.11
N GLU A 152 -1.00 3.32 -11.83
CA GLU A 152 -1.98 2.81 -10.88
C GLU A 152 -2.86 3.97 -10.42
N LEU A 153 -4.13 3.94 -10.79
CA LEU A 153 -5.12 4.91 -10.35
C LEU A 153 -5.90 4.33 -9.18
N ASP A 154 -5.78 4.96 -8.03
CA ASP A 154 -6.32 4.49 -6.76
C ASP A 154 -7.52 5.32 -6.30
N GLU A 155 -8.55 4.61 -5.86
CA GLU A 155 -9.63 5.12 -5.04
C GLU A 155 -9.58 4.40 -3.68
N THR A 156 -9.09 5.10 -2.66
CA THR A 156 -8.90 4.54 -1.32
C THR A 156 -10.04 4.94 -0.40
N LEU A 157 -10.77 3.95 0.12
CA LEU A 157 -11.94 4.12 0.96
C LEU A 157 -11.58 3.88 2.43
N TYR A 158 -11.41 4.97 3.18
CA TYR A 158 -11.31 4.95 4.64
C TYR A 158 -12.69 5.10 5.27
N LYS A 159 -12.80 4.80 6.58
CA LYS A 159 -14.04 5.06 7.34
C LYS A 159 -14.42 6.54 7.42
N PHE A 160 -13.42 7.43 7.28
CA PHE A 160 -13.56 8.88 7.42
C PHE A 160 -13.55 9.63 6.07
N GLY A 161 -13.60 8.91 4.95
CA GLY A 161 -13.70 9.50 3.61
C GLY A 161 -12.84 8.79 2.57
N THR A 162 -12.84 9.33 1.35
CA THR A 162 -12.15 8.74 0.20
C THR A 162 -11.00 9.63 -0.25
N CYS A 163 -9.85 9.02 -0.56
CA CYS A 163 -8.72 9.67 -1.22
C CYS A 163 -8.52 9.10 -2.63
N TYR A 164 -7.97 9.92 -3.50
CA TYR A 164 -7.67 9.54 -4.88
C TYR A 164 -6.20 9.83 -5.17
N GLU A 165 -5.49 8.86 -5.73
CA GLU A 165 -4.06 8.98 -6.04
C GLU A 165 -3.76 8.36 -7.40
N ILE A 166 -2.76 8.88 -8.09
CA ILE A 166 -2.11 8.21 -9.22
C ILE A 166 -0.66 7.90 -8.85
N GLU A 167 -0.28 6.65 -9.06
CA GLU A 167 1.02 6.10 -8.74
C GLU A 167 1.70 5.54 -9.99
N CYS A 168 3.03 5.57 -10.01
CA CYS A 168 3.83 4.94 -11.06
C CYS A 168 5.14 4.43 -10.46
N GLU A 169 5.24 3.13 -10.23
CA GLU A 169 6.51 2.49 -9.84
C GLU A 169 7.48 2.52 -11.04
N THR A 170 8.73 2.96 -10.81
CA THR A 170 9.71 3.07 -11.89
C THR A 170 11.15 3.20 -11.39
N SER A 171 12.11 2.76 -12.20
CA SER A 171 13.53 3.07 -12.02
C SER A 171 13.91 4.49 -12.45
N GLU A 172 13.04 5.19 -13.17
CA GLU A 172 13.25 6.55 -13.70
C GLU A 172 12.20 7.55 -13.17
N PRO A 173 12.16 7.80 -11.85
CA PRO A 173 11.05 8.52 -11.22
C PRO A 173 10.91 9.97 -11.69
N GLU A 174 12.00 10.67 -12.01
CA GLU A 174 11.92 12.05 -12.50
C GLU A 174 11.29 12.12 -13.89
N ARG A 175 11.64 11.20 -14.80
CA ARG A 175 11.05 11.13 -16.15
C ARG A 175 9.56 10.77 -16.05
N ALA A 176 9.23 9.74 -15.28
CA ALA A 176 7.84 9.34 -15.10
C ALA A 176 7.01 10.46 -14.47
N LYS A 177 7.55 11.16 -13.47
CA LYS A 177 6.87 12.28 -12.81
C LYS A 177 6.53 13.38 -13.81
N ILE A 178 7.49 13.81 -14.63
CA ILE A 178 7.24 14.83 -15.67
C ILE A 178 6.11 14.39 -16.60
N LEU A 179 6.15 13.14 -17.10
CA LEU A 179 5.12 12.63 -18.01
C LEU A 179 3.73 12.56 -17.37
N VAL A 180 3.64 12.12 -16.11
CA VAL A 180 2.36 12.06 -15.39
C VAL A 180 1.85 13.48 -15.08
N GLU A 181 2.71 14.41 -14.69
CA GLU A 181 2.32 15.80 -14.47
C GLU A 181 1.84 16.48 -15.76
N GLU A 182 2.50 16.24 -16.89
CA GLU A 182 2.08 16.75 -18.20
C GLU A 182 0.73 16.16 -18.62
N LEU A 183 0.51 14.85 -18.41
CA LEU A 183 -0.78 14.21 -18.62
C LEU A 183 -1.89 14.92 -17.83
N LEU A 184 -1.67 15.20 -16.55
CA LEU A 184 -2.66 15.86 -15.70
C LEU A 184 -2.89 17.33 -16.14
N LYS A 185 -1.82 18.10 -16.36
CA LYS A 185 -1.88 19.51 -16.78
C LYS A 185 -2.60 19.68 -18.12
N ASN A 186 -2.24 18.87 -19.13
CA ASN A 186 -2.82 18.95 -20.47
C ASN A 186 -4.33 18.64 -20.49
N ASN A 187 -4.82 17.91 -19.49
CA ASN A 187 -6.23 17.57 -19.34
C ASN A 187 -6.95 18.41 -18.27
N GLY A 188 -6.31 19.47 -17.77
CA GLY A 188 -6.90 20.38 -16.78
C GLY A 188 -7.16 19.74 -15.41
N ILE A 189 -6.50 18.62 -15.10
CA ILE A 189 -6.66 17.91 -13.83
C ILE A 189 -5.71 18.52 -12.79
N GLN A 190 -6.30 19.05 -11.73
CA GLN A 190 -5.52 19.54 -10.57
C GLN A 190 -4.92 18.36 -9.81
N TYR A 191 -3.73 18.54 -9.25
CA TYR A 191 -3.08 17.55 -8.41
C TYR A 191 -2.15 18.21 -7.40
N SER A 192 -1.75 17.44 -6.40
CA SER A 192 -0.69 17.80 -5.47
C SER A 192 0.26 16.63 -5.25
N TYR A 193 1.46 16.88 -4.73
CA TYR A 193 2.35 15.81 -4.31
C TYR A 193 1.81 15.16 -3.04
N SER A 194 1.67 13.84 -3.03
CA SER A 194 1.33 13.11 -1.81
C SER A 194 2.41 13.36 -0.76
N LYS A 195 2.01 13.82 0.43
CA LYS A 195 2.92 14.07 1.58
C LYS A 195 2.95 12.94 2.59
N SER A 196 2.00 12.01 2.49
CA SER A 196 1.82 10.89 3.41
C SER A 196 1.38 9.67 2.64
N ASN A 197 1.83 8.49 3.06
CA ASN A 197 1.33 7.24 2.48
C ASN A 197 -0.06 6.88 3.05
N LYS A 198 -0.76 5.96 2.37
CA LYS A 198 -2.11 5.52 2.75
C LYS A 198 -2.20 4.98 4.19
N PHE A 199 -1.16 4.32 4.69
CA PHE A 199 -1.13 3.82 6.07
C PHE A 199 -1.04 4.95 7.10
N ALA A 200 -0.19 5.96 6.86
CA ALA A 200 -0.11 7.15 7.70
C ALA A 200 -1.44 7.92 7.75
N ILE A 201 -2.13 8.01 6.61
CA ILE A 201 -3.48 8.61 6.53
C ILE A 201 -4.47 7.80 7.38
N PHE A 202 -4.48 6.48 7.21
CA PHE A 202 -5.31 5.56 8.00
C PHE A 202 -5.11 5.75 9.52
N LEU A 203 -3.86 5.76 9.99
CA LEU A 203 -3.55 5.96 11.41
C LEU A 203 -3.98 7.34 11.92
N SER A 204 -3.93 8.37 11.08
CA SER A 204 -4.33 9.73 11.47
C SER A 204 -5.83 9.89 11.71
N GLY A 205 -6.66 8.98 11.19
CA GLY A 205 -8.11 9.02 11.37
C GLY A 205 -8.83 10.16 10.64
N LYS A 206 -8.14 10.89 9.76
CA LYS A 206 -8.69 12.03 9.00
C LYS A 206 -8.10 12.11 7.59
N LEU A 207 -8.83 12.77 6.69
CA LEU A 207 -8.31 13.06 5.36
C LEU A 207 -7.15 14.06 5.46
N PRO A 208 -6.12 13.93 4.62
CA PRO A 208 -5.08 14.94 4.53
C PRO A 208 -5.65 16.23 3.93
N GLU A 209 -5.15 17.37 4.42
CA GLU A 209 -5.40 18.71 3.89
C GLU A 209 -4.88 18.87 2.45
#